data_AF-A0A1V4Z2H1-F1
#
_entry.id   AF-A0A1V4Z2H1-F1
#
_cell.length_a   1.000
_cell.length_b   1.000
_cell.length_c   1.000
_cell.angle_alpha   90.00
_cell.angle_beta   90.00
_cell.angle_gamma   90.00
#
_symmetry.space_group_name_H-M   'P 1'
#
loop_
_entity.id
_entity.type
_entity.pdbx_description
1 polymer ?
#
loop_
_entity_poly.entity_id
_entity_poly.type
_entity_poly.pdbx_seq_one_letter_code
_entity_poly.pdbx_strand_id
1 'polypeptide(L)'
;MLGMWTMFMATGQVPELQTKFYEIALHVVAEVATAIALVTGGYGLFTGRKWGMQAYMLSMGMLLYTLIVSPGYYIQRDNIVMTGMFAIFFVIAIVFVGLSFLRARDYLPEKPTK
;
A
#
# COMPACT_ATOMS: atom_id res chain seq x y z
N MET A 1 6.58 2.03 -4.43
CA MET A 1 6.87 0.61 -4.24
C MET A 1 7.26 -0.04 -5.57
N LEU A 2 6.32 -0.32 -6.48
CA LEU A 2 6.63 -0.97 -7.78
C LEU A 2 7.77 -0.32 -8.57
N GLY A 3 7.70 0.99 -8.84
CA GLY A 3 8.75 1.68 -9.61
C GLY A 3 10.14 1.64 -8.96
N MET A 4 10.19 1.64 -7.62
CA MET A 4 11.45 1.51 -6.87
C MET A 4 12.05 0.12 -7.04
N TRP A 5 11.25 -0.93 -6.86
CA TRP A 5 11.72 -2.31 -7.05
C TRP A 5 12.15 -2.58 -8.49
N THR A 6 11.42 -2.07 -9.48
CA THR A 6 11.84 -2.14 -10.88
C THR A 6 13.21 -1.51 -11.08
N MET A 7 13.46 -0.33 -10.51
CA MET A 7 14.76 0.35 -10.58
C MET A 7 15.87 -0.47 -9.90
N PHE A 8 15.64 -0.98 -8.69
CA PHE A 8 16.66 -1.76 -7.96
C PHE A 8 16.98 -3.10 -8.63
N MET A 9 15.99 -3.79 -9.20
CA MET A 9 16.23 -5.00 -9.99
C MET A 9 16.99 -4.69 -11.27
N ALA A 10 16.62 -3.64 -11.99
CA ALA A 10 17.28 -3.24 -13.24
C ALA A 10 18.73 -2.79 -13.04
N THR A 11 19.05 -2.21 -11.88
CA THR A 11 20.39 -1.73 -11.53
C THR A 11 21.23 -2.76 -10.77
N GLY A 12 20.68 -3.94 -10.47
CA GLY A 12 21.37 -4.98 -9.70
C GLY A 12 21.65 -4.59 -8.25
N GLN A 13 20.93 -3.62 -7.69
CA GLN A 13 21.14 -3.08 -6.35
C GLN A 13 20.51 -3.92 -5.21
N VAL A 14 20.10 -5.16 -5.52
CA VAL A 14 19.50 -6.10 -4.55
C VAL A 14 20.41 -7.33 -4.37
N PRO A 15 21.53 -7.21 -3.64
CA PRO A 15 22.43 -8.34 -3.40
C PRO A 15 21.74 -9.49 -2.63
N GLU A 16 20.68 -9.20 -1.86
CA GLU A 16 19.88 -10.19 -1.15
C GLU A 16 19.17 -11.20 -2.05
N LEU A 17 19.04 -10.95 -3.35
CA LEU A 17 18.49 -11.95 -4.27
C LEU A 17 19.32 -13.25 -4.30
N GLN A 18 20.62 -13.17 -3.98
CA GLN A 18 21.49 -14.34 -3.93
C GLN A 18 21.48 -15.05 -2.57
N THR A 19 21.25 -14.32 -1.47
CA THR A 19 21.37 -14.87 -0.11
C THR A 19 20.02 -15.16 0.55
N LYS A 20 18.97 -14.43 0.18
CA LYS A 20 17.65 -14.40 0.83
C LYS A 20 16.52 -14.29 -0.20
N PHE A 21 16.60 -15.10 -1.26
CA PHE A 21 15.69 -15.03 -2.40
C PHE A 21 14.20 -15.05 -2.01
N TYR A 22 13.78 -16.03 -1.19
CA TYR A 22 12.36 -16.17 -0.82
C TYR A 22 11.83 -15.01 0.02
N GLU A 23 12.67 -14.41 0.86
CA GLU A 23 12.30 -13.25 1.68
C GLU A 23 11.98 -12.05 0.77
N ILE A 24 12.86 -11.76 -0.20
CA ILE A 24 12.67 -10.69 -1.17
C ILE A 24 11.50 -10.99 -2.12
N ALA A 25 11.39 -12.23 -2.60
CA ALA A 25 10.32 -12.62 -3.52
C ALA A 25 8.94 -12.44 -2.86
N LEU A 26 8.75 -12.93 -1.64
CA LEU A 26 7.49 -12.76 -0.91
C LEU A 26 7.22 -11.30 -0.56
N HIS A 27 8.26 -10.53 -0.25
CA HIS A 27 8.14 -9.09 -0.03
C HIS A 27 7.61 -8.36 -1.27
N VAL A 28 8.22 -8.61 -2.44
CA VAL A 28 7.77 -8.02 -3.71
C VAL A 28 6.35 -8.48 -4.06
N VAL A 29 6.01 -9.76 -3.84
CA VAL A 29 4.65 -10.27 -4.05
C VAL A 29 3.65 -9.53 -3.17
N ALA A 30 3.96 -9.29 -1.89
CA ALA A 30 3.09 -8.52 -0.99
C ALA A 30 2.88 -7.08 -1.49
N GLU A 31 3.94 -6.41 -1.97
CA GLU A 31 3.82 -5.06 -2.51
C GLU A 31 3.04 -5.01 -3.83
N VAL A 32 3.22 -5.98 -4.72
CA VAL A 32 2.43 -6.11 -5.96
C VAL A 32 0.96 -6.36 -5.65
N ALA A 33 0.67 -7.29 -4.74
CA ALA A 33 -0.70 -7.56 -4.30
C ALA A 33 -1.35 -6.31 -3.69
N THR A 34 -0.60 -5.56 -2.89
CA THR A 34 -1.05 -4.27 -2.32
C THR A 34 -1.36 -3.26 -3.41
N ALA A 35 -0.51 -3.12 -4.42
CA ALA A 35 -0.74 -2.21 -5.54
C ALA A 35 -2.00 -2.59 -6.34
N ILE A 36 -2.19 -3.88 -6.66
CA ILE A 36 -3.40 -4.36 -7.35
C ILE A 36 -4.65 -4.08 -6.51
N ALA A 37 -4.60 -4.34 -5.20
CA ALA A 37 -5.70 -4.07 -4.29
C ALA A 37 -6.03 -2.58 -4.25
N LEU A 38 -5.03 -1.69 -4.19
CA LEU A 38 -5.22 -0.24 -4.17
C LEU A 38 -5.85 0.27 -5.47
N VAL A 39 -5.39 -0.20 -6.64
CA VAL A 39 -6.00 0.15 -7.93
C VAL A 39 -7.44 -0.33 -7.99
N THR A 40 -7.70 -1.56 -7.54
CA THR A 40 -9.05 -2.14 -7.53
C THR A 40 -9.99 -1.38 -6.60
N GLY A 41 -9.55 -1.09 -5.36
CA GLY A 41 -10.30 -0.32 -4.37
C GLY A 41 -10.57 1.12 -4.84
N GLY A 42 -9.55 1.78 -5.40
CA GLY A 42 -9.67 3.11 -5.98
C GLY A 42 -10.66 3.14 -7.16
N TYR A 43 -10.59 2.16 -8.06
CA TYR A 43 -11.55 2.03 -9.16
C TYR A 43 -12.98 1.78 -8.67
N GLY A 44 -13.14 0.91 -7.66
CA GLY A 44 -14.44 0.63 -7.05
C GLY A 44 -15.06 1.86 -6.40
N LEU A 45 -14.27 2.66 -5.68
CA LEU A 45 -14.70 3.94 -5.13
C LEU A 45 -15.03 4.96 -6.22
N PHE A 46 -14.16 5.12 -7.21
CA PHE A 46 -14.33 6.10 -8.30
C PHE A 46 -15.58 5.84 -9.14
N THR A 47 -15.95 4.57 -9.32
CA THR A 47 -17.13 4.16 -10.10
C THR A 47 -18.39 3.95 -9.24
N GLY A 48 -18.35 4.26 -7.94
CA GLY A 48 -19.50 4.15 -7.04
C GLY A 48 -20.00 2.70 -6.84
N ARG A 49 -19.11 1.70 -6.94
CA ARG A 49 -19.49 0.30 -6.79
C ARG A 49 -19.73 -0.04 -5.33
N LYS A 50 -20.74 -0.87 -5.05
CA LYS A 50 -21.10 -1.33 -3.70
C LYS A 50 -19.98 -2.05 -2.94
N TRP A 51 -19.02 -2.63 -3.67
CA TRP A 51 -17.85 -3.32 -3.12
C TRP A 51 -16.62 -2.40 -2.96
N GLY A 52 -16.68 -1.18 -3.49
CA GLY A 52 -15.55 -0.27 -3.58
C GLY A 52 -14.98 0.11 -2.22
N MET A 53 -15.85 0.37 -1.24
CA MET A 53 -15.42 0.72 0.13
C MET A 53 -14.71 -0.44 0.83
N GLN A 54 -15.22 -1.67 0.69
CA GLN A 54 -14.62 -2.87 1.28
C GLN A 54 -13.25 -3.16 0.66
N ALA A 55 -13.15 -3.08 -0.68
CA ALA A 55 -11.89 -3.26 -1.39
C ALA A 55 -10.87 -2.16 -1.02
N TYR A 56 -11.32 -0.91 -0.91
CA TYR A 56 -10.49 0.21 -0.46
C TYR A 56 -9.95 -0.01 0.95
N MET A 57 -10.81 -0.34 1.92
CA MET A 57 -10.40 -0.62 3.31
C MET A 57 -9.39 -1.76 3.41
N LEU A 58 -9.61 -2.85 2.67
CA LEU A 58 -8.65 -3.95 2.59
C LEU A 58 -7.30 -3.46 2.03
N SER A 59 -7.32 -2.75 0.90
CA SER A 59 -6.11 -2.25 0.24
C SER A 59 -5.32 -1.26 1.08
N MET A 60 -6.00 -0.38 1.82
CA MET A 60 -5.36 0.56 2.74
C MET A 60 -4.75 -0.15 3.94
N GLY A 61 -5.38 -1.21 4.46
CA GLY A 61 -4.80 -2.05 5.50
C GLY A 61 -3.51 -2.73 5.04
N MET A 62 -3.50 -3.28 3.82
CA MET A 62 -2.29 -3.85 3.20
C MET A 62 -1.19 -2.79 3.03
N LEU A 63 -1.55 -1.59 2.58
CA LEU A 63 -0.63 -0.46 2.45
C LEU A 63 -0.02 -0.07 3.80
N LEU A 64 -0.83 0.07 4.85
CA LEU A 64 -0.32 0.41 6.18
C LEU A 64 0.65 -0.67 6.71
N TYR A 65 0.30 -1.95 6.54
CA TYR A 65 1.19 -3.04 6.93
C TYR A 65 2.54 -2.98 6.21
N THR A 66 2.54 -2.81 4.88
CA THR A 66 3.78 -2.70 4.10
C THR A 66 4.59 -1.46 4.50
N LEU A 67 3.94 -0.31 4.74
CA LEU A 67 4.62 0.91 5.19
C LEU A 67 5.26 0.79 6.59
N ILE A 68 4.79 -0.13 7.44
CA ILE A 68 5.41 -0.44 8.74
C ILE A 68 6.61 -1.38 8.56
N VAL A 69 6.48 -2.42 7.74
CA VAL A 69 7.47 -3.49 7.62
C VAL A 69 8.64 -3.11 6.70
N SER A 70 8.37 -2.53 5.53
CA SER A 70 9.38 -2.20 4.52
C SER A 70 10.52 -1.25 4.98
N PRO A 71 10.31 -0.21 5.81
CA PRO A 71 11.42 0.63 6.26
C PRO A 71 12.47 -0.10 7.12
N GLY A 72 12.13 -1.25 7.73
CA GLY A 72 13.07 -2.02 8.56
C GLY A 72 14.37 -2.39 7.85
N TYR A 73 14.30 -2.70 6.56
CA TYR A 73 15.47 -2.98 5.71
C TYR A 73 16.37 -1.75 5.53
N TYR A 74 15.79 -0.56 5.39
CA TYR A 74 16.52 0.68 5.18
C TYR A 74 17.12 1.23 6.47
N ILE A 75 16.44 1.01 7.60
CA ILE A 75 16.96 1.34 8.94
C ILE A 75 18.24 0.56 9.21
N GLN A 76 18.28 -0.74 8.89
CA GLN A 76 19.49 -1.57 9.07
C GLN A 76 20.69 -1.12 8.22
N ARG A 77 20.46 -0.32 7.18
CA ARG A 77 21.46 0.17 6.24
C ARG A 77 21.77 1.66 6.42
N ASP A 78 21.33 2.26 7.54
CA ASP A 78 21.45 3.70 7.82
C ASP A 78 20.90 4.61 6.71
N ASN A 79 19.95 4.10 5.91
CA ASN A 79 19.34 4.87 4.82
C ASN A 79 18.14 5.67 5.34
N ILE A 80 18.46 6.84 5.91
CA ILE A 80 17.49 7.75 6.54
C ILE A 80 16.51 8.32 5.50
N VAL A 81 16.96 8.60 4.28
CA VAL A 81 16.13 9.18 3.22
C VAL A 81 14.96 8.26 2.87
N MET A 82 15.27 6.98 2.63
CA MET A 82 14.23 6.00 2.28
C MET A 82 13.30 5.74 3.46
N THR A 83 13.86 5.62 4.66
CA THR A 83 13.08 5.46 5.89
C THR A 83 12.10 6.62 6.10
N GLY A 84 12.55 7.86 5.90
CA GLY A 84 11.72 9.06 6.01
C GLY A 84 10.57 9.09 5.00
N MET A 85 10.82 8.65 3.76
CA MET A 85 9.77 8.55 2.74
C MET A 85 8.65 7.57 3.16
N PHE A 86 8.99 6.40 3.73
CA PHE A 86 8.01 5.46 4.26
C PHE A 86 7.19 6.07 5.40
N ALA A 87 7.83 6.81 6.31
CA ALA A 87 7.13 7.51 7.40
C ALA A 87 6.13 8.55 6.86
N ILE A 88 6.50 9.32 5.84
CA ILE A 88 5.61 10.30 5.20
C ILE A 88 4.39 9.60 4.59
N PHE A 89 4.61 8.53 3.81
CA PHE A 89 3.52 7.76 3.22
C PHE A 89 2.62 7.12 4.27
N PHE A 90 3.19 6.68 5.40
CA PHE A 90 2.41 6.13 6.51
C PHE A 90 1.45 7.17 7.09
N VAL A 91 1.93 8.38 7.36
CA VAL A 91 1.07 9.47 7.86
C VAL A 91 -0.04 9.80 6.86
N ILE A 92 0.28 9.92 5.57
CA ILE A 92 -0.72 10.18 4.52
C ILE A 92 -1.77 9.06 4.47
N ALA A 93 -1.34 7.80 4.55
CA ALA A 93 -2.25 6.66 4.53
C ALA A 93 -3.19 6.66 5.74
N ILE A 94 -2.69 6.97 6.94
CA ILE A 94 -3.51 7.12 8.16
C ILE A 94 -4.53 8.24 8.00
N VAL A 95 -4.12 9.40 7.46
CA VAL A 95 -5.05 10.52 7.21
C VAL A 95 -6.17 10.10 6.26
N PHE A 96 -5.85 9.41 5.16
CA PHE A 96 -6.87 8.95 4.20
C PHE A 96 -7.83 7.92 4.80
N VAL A 97 -7.31 6.96 5.58
CA VAL A 97 -8.16 6.02 6.32
C VAL A 97 -9.06 6.79 7.29
N GLY A 98 -8.51 7.73 8.08
CA GLY A 98 -9.30 8.55 9.01
C GLY A 98 -10.41 9.34 8.32
N LEU A 99 -10.10 10.01 7.19
CA LEU A 99 -11.08 10.73 6.38
C LEU A 99 -12.18 9.81 5.85
N SER A 100 -11.84 8.58 5.46
CA SER A 100 -12.82 7.61 4.97
C SER A 100 -13.85 7.21 6.04
N PHE A 101 -13.42 7.11 7.30
CA PHE A 101 -14.34 6.86 8.42
C PHE A 101 -15.25 8.06 8.70
N LEU A 102 -14.70 9.28 8.63
CA LEU A 102 -15.48 10.51 8.81
C LEU A 102 -16.54 10.70 7.71
N ARG A 103 -16.24 10.24 6.49
CA ARG A 103 -17.14 10.30 5.33
C ARG A 103 -17.88 8.98 5.05
N ALA A 104 -17.88 8.03 5.98
CA ALA A 104 -18.46 6.70 5.77
C ALA A 104 -19.93 6.73 5.32
N ARG A 105 -20.69 7.78 5.70
CA ARG A 105 -22.08 7.99 5.32
C ARG A 105 -22.29 8.26 3.84
N ASP A 106 -21.31 8.85 3.16
CA ASP A 106 -21.42 9.25 1.75
C ASP A 106 -21.29 8.02 0.81
N TYR A 107 -20.83 6.88 1.33
CA TYR A 107 -20.63 5.65 0.58
C TYR A 107 -21.78 4.64 0.72
N LEU A 108 -22.79 4.94 1.54
CA LEU A 108 -23.99 4.11 1.66
C LEU A 108 -24.96 4.43 0.52
N PRO A 109 -25.50 3.42 -0.19
CA PRO A 109 -26.52 3.68 -1.20
C PRO A 109 -27.73 4.36 -0.56
N GLU A 110 -28.28 5.39 -1.21
CA GLU A 110 -29.50 6.05 -0.75
C GLU A 110 -30.58 5.00 -0.52
N LYS A 111 -31.27 5.09 0.62
CA LYS A 111 -32.42 4.24 0.90
C LYS A 111 -33.43 4.44 -0.24
N PRO A 112 -33.96 3.36 -0.86
CA PRO A 112 -35.02 3.53 -1.83
C PRO A 112 -36.19 4.26 -1.15
N THR A 113 -36.53 5.43 -1.66
CA THR A 113 -37.77 6.13 -1.33
C THR A 113 -38.91 5.20 -1.68
N LYS A 114 -39.67 4.79 -0.65
CA LYS A 114 -40.87 3.97 -0.81
C LYS A 114 -41.92 4.69 -1.64
#